data_AF-I0EQV1-F1
#
_entry.id   AF-I0EQV1-F1
#
_cell.length_a   1.000
_cell.length_b   1.000
_cell.length_c   1.000
_cell.angle_alpha   90.00
_cell.angle_beta   90.00
_cell.angle_gamma   90.00
#
_symmetry.space_group_name_H-M   'P 1'
#
loop_
_entity.id
_entity.type
_entity.pdbx_description
1 polymer ?
#
loop_
_entity_poly.entity_id
_entity_poly.type
_entity_poly.pdbx_seq_one_letter_code
_entity_poly.pdbx_strand_id
1 'polypeptide(L)' 'MDLTNRNVKPGRKRVSVDELKRNFSVTFYLSKEEHDILKNLAAEEVESVNSFVKRHILKTIIYKKGN' A
#
# COMPACT_ATOMS: atom_id res chain seq x y z
N MET A 1 -18.85 -43.55 -9.85
CA MET A 1 -18.98 -42.32 -9.04
C MET A 1 -17.57 -41.82 -8.77
N ASP A 2 -17.04 -40.71 -9.26
CA ASP A 2 -17.48 -39.73 -10.23
C ASP A 2 -16.23 -39.06 -10.82
N LEU A 3 -16.31 -38.79 -12.11
CA LEU A 3 -15.40 -37.97 -12.87
C LEU A 3 -15.47 -36.53 -12.35
N THR A 4 -14.35 -35.88 -12.03
CA THR A 4 -14.15 -34.49 -12.45
C THR A 4 -12.67 -34.15 -12.56
N ASN A 5 -12.17 -34.33 -13.78
CA ASN A 5 -11.14 -33.48 -14.37
C ASN A 5 -11.31 -32.02 -13.94
N ARG A 6 -10.28 -31.42 -13.33
CA ARG A 6 -10.08 -29.98 -13.40
C ARG A 6 -8.65 -29.72 -13.85
N ASN A 7 -8.54 -29.41 -15.14
CA ASN A 7 -7.37 -28.84 -15.80
C ASN A 7 -6.68 -27.80 -14.91
N VAL A 8 -5.64 -28.20 -14.18
CA VAL A 8 -4.78 -27.26 -13.45
C VAL A 8 -3.83 -26.68 -14.48
N LYS A 9 -4.14 -25.47 -14.97
CA LYS A 9 -3.23 -24.71 -15.84
C LYS A 9 -1.86 -24.63 -15.14
N PRO A 10 -0.78 -25.16 -15.72
CA PRO A 10 0.55 -25.02 -15.15
C PRO A 10 0.96 -23.56 -15.27
N GLY A 11 1.21 -22.87 -14.14
CA GLY A 11 1.73 -21.50 -14.17
C GLY A 11 1.39 -20.59 -12.99
N ARG A 12 0.45 -20.94 -12.11
CA ARG A 12 0.24 -20.21 -10.85
C ARG A 12 0.33 -21.15 -9.65
N LYS A 13 1.46 -21.07 -8.93
CA LYS A 13 1.54 -21.61 -7.56
C LYS A 13 0.41 -20.97 -6.76
N ARG A 14 -0.43 -21.80 -6.12
CA ARG A 14 -1.39 -21.30 -5.13
C ARG A 14 -0.57 -20.81 -3.93
N VAL A 15 -0.43 -19.49 -3.81
CA VAL A 15 0.13 -18.88 -2.60
C VAL A 15 -0.86 -19.17 -1.48
N SER A 16 -0.37 -19.62 -0.32
CA SER A 16 -1.21 -19.90 0.84
C SER A 16 -1.97 -18.63 1.21
N VAL A 17 -3.26 -18.77 1.53
CA VAL A 17 -4.13 -17.62 1.82
C VAL A 17 -3.65 -16.87 3.08
N ASP A 18 -2.92 -17.56 3.96
CA ASP A 18 -2.29 -16.99 5.16
C ASP A 18 -1.07 -16.11 4.85
N GLU A 19 -0.40 -16.31 3.71
CA GLU A 19 0.68 -15.47 3.19
C GLU A 19 0.19 -14.36 2.25
N LEU A 20 -1.13 -14.22 2.04
CA LEU A 20 -1.65 -13.01 1.41
C LEU A 20 -1.37 -11.82 2.35
N LYS A 21 -0.24 -11.16 2.06
CA LYS A 21 0.19 -9.81 2.46
C LYS A 21 -0.89 -9.09 3.27
N ARG A 22 -0.85 -9.25 4.59
CA ARG A 22 -1.74 -8.52 5.49
C ARG A 22 -1.48 -7.04 5.31
N ASN A 23 -2.42 -6.34 4.69
CA ASN A 23 -2.36 -4.90 4.51
C ASN A 23 -3.02 -4.24 5.72
N PHE A 24 -2.29 -3.36 6.39
CA PHE A 24 -2.84 -2.54 7.47
C PHE A 24 -3.27 -1.20 6.87
N SER A 25 -4.57 -0.94 6.85
CA SER A 25 -5.13 0.35 6.44
C SER A 25 -4.98 1.35 7.57
N VAL A 26 -4.63 2.60 7.21
CA VAL A 26 -4.56 3.73 8.14
C VAL A 26 -5.50 4.82 7.63
N THR A 27 -6.37 5.31 8.50
CA THR A 27 -7.36 6.35 8.19
C THR A 27 -7.39 7.36 9.32
N PHE A 28 -7.34 8.65 9.00
CA PHE A 28 -7.44 9.76 9.93
C PHE A 28 -8.01 10.98 9.21
N TYR A 29 -8.39 12.00 9.98
CA TYR A 29 -8.91 13.27 9.46
C TYR A 29 -7.89 14.38 9.61
N LEU A 30 -7.96 15.35 8.70
CA LEU A 30 -7.18 16.58 8.72
C LEU A 30 -8.12 17.78 8.58
N SER A 31 -7.66 18.96 9.01
CA SER A 31 -8.31 20.19 8.61
C SER A 31 -8.19 20.40 7.10
N LYS A 32 -9.03 21.27 6.55
CA LYS A 32 -9.03 21.55 5.11
C LYS A 32 -7.71 22.18 4.69
N GLU A 33 -7.21 23.12 5.48
CA GLU A 33 -5.96 23.85 5.22
C GLU A 33 -4.77 22.89 5.17
N GLU A 34 -4.69 21.95 6.13
CA GLU A 34 -3.60 20.97 6.20
C GLU A 34 -3.64 20.00 5.01
N HIS A 35 -4.84 19.54 4.65
CA HIS A 35 -5.01 18.67 3.49
C HIS A 35 -4.63 19.38 2.17
N ASP A 36 -4.95 20.67 2.03
CA ASP A 36 -4.59 21.45 0.85
C ASP A 36 -3.07 21.67 0.74
N ILE A 37 -2.38 21.87 1.86
CA ILE A 37 -0.90 21.91 1.90
C ILE A 37 -0.31 20.58 1.40
N LEU A 38 -0.76 19.44 1.94
CA LEU A 38 -0.29 18.12 1.51
C LEU A 38 -0.59 17.84 0.03
N LYS A 39 -1.73 18.32 -0.46
CA LYS A 39 -2.12 18.18 -1.86
C LYS A 39 -1.17 18.92 -2.81
N ASN A 40 -0.77 20.14 -2.44
CA ASN A 40 0.17 20.94 -3.24
C ASN A 40 1.57 20.28 -3.25
N LEU A 41 2.07 19.85 -2.09
CA LEU A 41 3.35 19.16 -2.00
C LEU A 41 3.37 17.83 -2.78
N ALA A 42 2.27 17.08 -2.75
CA ALA A 42 2.15 15.86 -3.55
C ALA A 42 2.13 16.15 -5.07
N ALA A 43 1.51 17.26 -5.48
CA ALA A 43 1.45 17.65 -6.88
C ALA A 43 2.83 18.06 -7.45
N GLU A 44 3.68 18.70 -6.65
CA GLU A 44 5.06 19.05 -7.03
C GLU A 44 5.90 17.81 -7.38
N GLU A 45 5.69 16.70 -6.67
CA GLU A 45 6.40 15.44 -6.91
C GLU A 45 5.65 14.50 -7.89
N VAL A 46 4.56 14.97 -8.53
CA VAL A 46 3.71 14.20 -9.44
C VAL A 46 3.20 12.90 -8.79
N GLU A 47 2.82 12.98 -7.51
CA GLU A 47 2.42 11.84 -6.68
C GLU A 47 0.98 12.03 -6.14
N SER A 48 0.29 10.93 -5.82
CA SER A 48 -1.00 10.99 -5.11
C SER A 48 -0.78 11.34 -3.63
N VAL A 49 -1.70 12.10 -3.02
CA VAL A 49 -1.62 12.51 -1.60
C VAL A 49 -1.41 11.32 -0.66
N ASN A 50 -2.12 10.20 -0.87
CA ASN A 50 -1.98 9.00 -0.03
C ASN A 50 -0.57 8.38 -0.12
N SER A 51 0.00 8.34 -1.33
CA SER A 51 1.35 7.80 -1.54
C SER A 51 2.41 8.74 -0.96
N PHE A 52 2.22 10.05 -1.17
CA PHE A 52 3.06 11.10 -0.60
C PHE A 52 3.10 11.03 0.92
N VAL A 53 1.95 10.97 1.60
CA VAL A 53 1.86 10.88 3.07
C VAL A 53 2.55 9.61 3.57
N LYS A 54 2.30 8.46 2.93
CA LYS A 54 2.94 7.20 3.31
C LYS A 54 4.47 7.28 3.19
N ARG A 55 4.98 7.83 2.09
CA ARG A 55 6.41 8.03 1.85
C ARG A 55 7.01 9.02 2.84
N HIS A 56 6.33 10.13 3.11
CA HIS A 56 6.78 11.14 4.07
C HIS A 56 6.95 10.54 5.47
N ILE A 57 5.94 9.81 5.98
CA ILE A 57 6.02 9.12 7.28
C ILE A 57 7.15 8.09 7.30
N LEU A 58 7.29 7.30 6.23
CA LEU A 58 8.34 6.29 6.16
C LEU A 58 9.73 6.92 6.19
N LYS A 59 9.94 8.00 5.42
CA LYS A 59 11.19 8.74 5.36
C LYS A 59 11.53 9.37 6.72
N THR A 60 10.57 10.01 7.38
CA THR A 60 10.83 10.68 8.68
C THR A 60 11.16 9.70 9.80
N ILE A 61 10.55 8.51 9.81
CA ILE A 61 10.79 7.48 10.83
C ILE A 61 12.05 6.66 10.53
N ILE A 62 12.21 6.16 9.30
CA ILE A 62 13.25 5.16 8.99
C ILE A 62 14.57 5.79 8.57
N TYR A 63 14.58 6.96 7.92
CA TYR A 63 15.83 7.59 7.49
C TYR A 63 16.74 7.98 8.68
N LYS A 64 16.20 8.07 9.90
CA LYS A 64 16.96 8.25 11.15
C LYS A 64 17.25 6.96 11.91
N LYS A 65 16.78 5.80 11.44
CA LYS A 65 16.88 4.51 12.16
C LYS A 65 18.24 3.81 11.96
N GLY A 66 19.10 4.36 11.09
CA GLY A 66 20.42 3.79 10.76
C GLY A 66 21.62 4.70 11.02
N ASN A 67 21.44 5.86 11.68
CA ASN A 67 22.54 6.70 12.15
C ASN A 67 22.74 6.54 13.65
#